data_AF-A0A2G2VQE7-F1
#
_entry.id   AF-A0A2G2VQE7-F1
#
_cell.length_a   1.000
_cell.length_b   1.000
_cell.length_c   1.000
_cell.angle_alpha   90.00
_cell.angle_beta   90.00
_cell.angle_gamma   90.00
#
_symmetry.space_group_name_H-M   'P 1'
#
loop_
_entity.id
_entity.type
_entity.pdbx_description
1 polymer ?
#
loop_
_entity_poly.entity_id
_entity_poly.type
_entity_poly.pdbx_seq_one_letter_code
_entity_poly.pdbx_strand_id
1 'polypeptide(L)'
;MFSMDNSEELTPEYLGFLKGVLDSDNLLPNISREMLQQNKILKVIMKNLVKCIEMFNEIVENKEDYNKFYEVFSKNLKMGIHKDS
;
A
#
# COMPACT_ATOMS: atom_id res chain seq x y z
N MET A 1 -3.34 -5.76 -21.83
CA MET A 1 -2.46 -5.72 -20.64
C MET A 1 -2.32 -4.26 -20.26
N PHE A 2 -3.05 -3.81 -19.24
CA PHE A 2 -2.90 -2.45 -18.70
C PHE A 2 -1.68 -2.47 -17.79
N SER A 3 -0.51 -2.10 -18.32
CA SER A 3 0.67 -1.85 -17.49
C SER A 3 0.50 -0.45 -16.90
N MET A 4 0.13 -0.40 -15.63
CA MET A 4 0.07 0.84 -14.86
C MET A 4 1.50 1.14 -14.39
N ASP A 5 2.35 1.55 -15.34
CA ASP A 5 3.79 1.81 -15.13
C ASP A 5 4.06 3.06 -14.26
N ASN A 6 3.02 3.82 -13.89
CA ASN A 6 3.10 4.94 -12.94
C ASN A 6 2.45 4.58 -11.59
N SER A 7 2.89 3.49 -10.96
CA SER A 7 2.40 3.08 -9.64
C SER A 7 3.00 3.88 -8.48
N GLU A 8 3.98 4.76 -8.75
CA GLU A 8 4.62 5.64 -7.75
C GLU A 8 3.64 6.64 -7.09
N GLU A 9 2.51 6.95 -7.74
CA GLU A 9 1.47 7.84 -7.20
C GLU A 9 0.37 7.09 -6.41
N LEU A 10 0.42 5.74 -6.41
CA LEU A 10 -0.61 4.86 -5.83
C LEU A 10 -0.31 4.43 -4.38
N THR A 11 0.85 4.75 -3.86
CA THR A 11 1.21 4.41 -2.48
C THR A 11 1.93 5.60 -1.85
N PRO A 12 1.66 5.89 -0.57
CA PRO A 12 2.42 6.89 0.15
C PRO A 12 3.91 6.56 0.09
N GLU A 13 4.76 7.58 -0.05
CA GLU A 13 6.22 7.42 -0.13
C GLU A 13 6.79 6.59 1.03
N TYR A 14 6.19 6.72 2.23
CA TYR A 14 6.59 5.97 3.41
C TYR A 14 6.30 4.46 3.30
N LEU A 15 5.44 4.03 2.37
CA LEU A 15 5.13 2.64 2.03
C LEU A 15 5.72 2.20 0.69
N GLY A 16 6.58 3.01 0.07
CA GLY A 16 7.19 2.70 -1.24
C GLY A 16 8.05 1.43 -1.28
N PHE A 17 8.39 0.86 -0.13
CA PHE A 17 9.08 -0.43 -0.05
C PHE A 17 8.18 -1.64 -0.33
N LEU A 18 6.86 -1.45 -0.35
CA LEU A 18 5.90 -2.52 -0.59
C LEU A 18 5.73 -2.78 -2.08
N LYS A 19 5.83 -4.05 -2.45
CA LYS A 19 5.61 -4.53 -3.82
C LYS A 19 4.44 -5.49 -3.83
N GLY A 20 3.48 -5.27 -4.72
CA GLY A 20 2.29 -6.09 -4.83
C GLY A 20 1.68 -6.02 -6.24
N VAL A 21 0.90 -7.06 -6.58
CA VAL A 21 0.11 -7.10 -7.81
C VAL A 21 -1.35 -6.85 -7.47
N LEU A 22 -1.99 -5.96 -8.24
CA LEU A 22 -3.40 -5.63 -8.07
C LEU A 22 -4.19 -6.21 -9.22
N ASP A 23 -5.10 -7.11 -8.89
CA ASP A 23 -6.00 -7.70 -9.87
C ASP A 23 -7.17 -6.76 -10.18
N SER A 24 -7.50 -6.62 -11.46
CA SER A 24 -8.49 -5.68 -11.98
C SER A 24 -9.94 -6.18 -11.89
N ASP A 25 -10.17 -7.45 -11.54
CA ASP A 25 -11.52 -8.04 -11.52
C ASP A 25 -12.42 -7.50 -10.39
N ASN A 26 -11.88 -6.76 -9.42
CA ASN A 26 -12.64 -6.13 -8.33
C ASN A 26 -13.33 -4.80 -8.70
N LEU A 27 -13.49 -4.50 -9.99
CA LEU A 27 -13.94 -3.19 -10.48
C LEU A 27 -15.33 -3.26 -11.10
N LEU A 28 -16.26 -2.51 -10.51
CA LEU A 28 -17.66 -2.49 -10.90
C LEU A 28 -17.81 -2.02 -12.37
N PRO A 29 -18.68 -2.67 -13.18
CA PRO A 29 -18.70 -2.52 -14.63
C PRO A 29 -19.26 -1.18 -15.18
N ASN A 30 -19.72 -0.23 -14.35
CA ASN A 30 -20.48 0.95 -14.80
C ASN A 30 -19.92 2.32 -14.32
N ILE A 31 -18.59 2.50 -14.32
CA ILE A 31 -17.96 3.76 -13.86
C ILE A 31 -17.22 4.43 -15.04
N SER A 32 -17.39 5.76 -15.20
CA SER A 32 -16.73 6.55 -16.27
C SER A 32 -15.20 6.47 -16.17
N ARG A 33 -14.45 6.61 -17.27
CA ARG A 33 -12.98 6.45 -17.26
C ARG A 33 -12.25 7.38 -16.27
N GLU A 34 -12.71 8.63 -16.12
CA GLU A 34 -12.17 9.58 -15.12
C GLU A 34 -12.46 9.14 -13.68
N MET A 35 -13.70 8.74 -13.39
CA MET A 35 -14.05 8.19 -12.08
C MET A 35 -13.40 6.84 -11.82
N LEU A 36 -13.11 6.06 -12.86
CA LEU A 36 -12.43 4.78 -12.80
C LEU A 36 -10.97 4.98 -12.39
N GLN A 37 -10.31 6.03 -12.88
CA GLN A 37 -8.96 6.37 -12.46
C GLN A 37 -8.93 6.78 -10.99
N GLN A 38 -9.73 7.77 -10.57
CA GLN A 38 -9.75 8.21 -9.17
C GLN A 38 -10.19 7.12 -8.18
N ASN A 39 -11.27 6.38 -8.49
CA ASN A 39 -11.77 5.33 -7.60
C ASN A 39 -10.90 4.07 -7.60
N LYS A 40 -10.23 3.72 -8.71
CA LYS A 40 -9.23 2.63 -8.71
C LYS A 40 -8.08 2.98 -7.79
N ILE A 41 -7.51 4.18 -7.98
CA ILE A 41 -6.35 4.64 -7.21
C ILE A 41 -6.68 4.61 -5.72
N LEU A 42 -7.81 5.17 -5.31
CA LEU A 42 -8.28 5.14 -3.91
C LEU A 42 -8.50 3.72 -3.39
N LYS A 43 -9.20 2.85 -4.13
CA LYS A 43 -9.42 1.46 -3.70
C LYS A 43 -8.13 0.66 -3.58
N VAL A 44 -7.19 0.90 -4.49
CA VAL A 44 -5.86 0.30 -4.50
C VAL A 44 -5.06 0.76 -3.29
N ILE A 45 -5.01 2.07 -3.03
CA ILE A 45 -4.36 2.67 -1.85
C ILE A 45 -4.94 2.03 -0.58
N MET A 46 -6.27 2.03 -0.44
CA MET A 46 -6.94 1.46 0.73
C MET A 46 -6.64 -0.03 0.92
N LYS A 47 -6.72 -0.82 -0.16
CA LYS A 47 -6.43 -2.26 -0.10
C LYS A 47 -4.96 -2.53 0.25
N ASN A 48 -4.04 -1.73 -0.27
CA ASN A 48 -2.64 -1.81 0.07
C ASN A 48 -2.45 -1.49 1.55
N LEU A 49 -2.97 -0.36 2.04
CA LEU A 49 -2.87 0.06 3.45
C LEU A 49 -3.38 -1.02 4.41
N VAL A 50 -4.55 -1.59 4.15
CA VAL A 50 -5.12 -2.67 4.98
C VAL A 50 -4.16 -3.87 5.02
N LYS A 51 -3.64 -4.28 3.86
CA LYS A 51 -2.70 -5.40 3.76
C LYS A 51 -1.36 -5.11 4.45
N CYS A 52 -0.89 -3.86 4.42
CA CYS A 52 0.30 -3.43 5.16
C CYS A 52 0.13 -3.67 6.66
N ILE A 53 -1.01 -3.20 7.18
CA ILE A 53 -1.33 -3.27 8.61
C ILE A 53 -1.46 -4.73 9.04
N GLU A 54 -2.12 -5.57 8.25
CA GLU A 54 -2.17 -7.02 8.49
C GLU A 54 -0.77 -7.64 8.55
N MET A 55 0.09 -7.35 7.57
CA MET A 55 1.47 -7.85 7.56
C MET A 55 2.28 -7.35 8.76
N PHE A 56 2.11 -6.10 9.18
CA PHE A 56 2.78 -5.58 10.38
C PHE A 56 2.30 -6.28 11.64
N ASN A 57 1.00 -6.58 11.73
CA ASN A 57 0.42 -7.32 12.85
C ASN A 57 0.97 -8.76 12.94
N GLU A 58 1.18 -9.44 11.81
CA GLU A 58 1.83 -10.76 11.79
C GLU A 58 3.30 -10.68 12.22
N ILE A 59 4.04 -9.67 11.75
CA ILE A 59 5.47 -9.49 12.07
C ILE A 59 5.69 -9.20 13.57
N VAL A 60 4.79 -8.46 14.23
CA VAL A 60 4.95 -8.14 15.67
C VAL A 60 4.74 -9.35 16.57
N GLU A 61 4.09 -10.42 16.10
CA GLU A 61 3.92 -11.66 16.88
C GLU A 61 5.25 -12.39 17.10
N ASN A 62 6.20 -12.25 16.18
CA ASN A 62 7.56 -12.77 16.32
C ASN A 62 8.55 -11.65 16.65
N LYS A 63 9.07 -11.67 17.87
CA LYS A 63 10.04 -10.68 18.36
C LYS A 63 11.32 -10.58 17.50
N GLU A 64 11.77 -11.69 16.92
CA GLU A 64 12.98 -11.71 16.09
C GLU A 64 12.74 -11.08 14.71
N ASP A 65 11.60 -11.40 14.09
CA ASP A 65 11.20 -10.83 12.81
C ASP A 65 10.84 -9.35 12.95
N TYR A 66 10.17 -8.98 14.06
CA TYR A 66 9.92 -7.58 14.41
C TYR A 66 11.21 -6.78 14.54
N ASN A 67 12.23 -7.31 15.22
CA ASN A 67 13.51 -6.60 15.38
C ASN A 67 14.17 -6.35 14.01
N LYS A 68 14.21 -7.36 13.15
CA LYS A 68 14.75 -7.24 11.77
C LYS A 68 13.95 -6.25 10.95
N PHE A 69 12.62 -6.30 11.03
CA PHE A 69 11.73 -5.37 10.34
C PHE A 69 11.93 -3.93 10.84
N TYR A 70 11.97 -3.72 12.15
CA TYR A 70 12.13 -2.39 12.74
C TYR A 70 13.52 -1.80 12.43
N GLU A 71 14.57 -2.60 12.43
CA GLU A 71 15.92 -2.17 12.04
C GLU A 71 15.93 -1.58 10.63
N VAL A 72 15.27 -2.24 9.68
CA VAL A 72 15.26 -1.84 8.27
C VAL A 72 14.25 -0.71 7.98
N PHE A 73 13.04 -0.78 8.57
CA PHE A 73 11.91 0.06 8.17
C PHE A 73 11.49 1.11 9.21
N SER A 74 12.17 1.23 10.37
CA SER A 74 11.83 2.25 11.38
C SER A 74 11.84 3.68 10.85
N LYS A 75 12.72 4.01 9.90
CA LYS A 75 12.75 5.33 9.25
C LYS A 75 11.48 5.60 8.43
N ASN A 76 11.02 4.61 7.68
CA ASN A 76 9.78 4.66 6.91
C ASN A 76 8.55 4.82 7.81
N LEU A 77 8.47 4.05 8.91
CA LEU A 77 7.38 4.17 9.88
C LEU A 77 7.32 5.55 10.53
N LYS A 78 8.46 6.07 10.98
CA LYS A 78 8.56 7.43 11.57
C LYS A 78 8.14 8.51 10.57
N MET A 79 8.49 8.34 9.29
CA MET A 79 8.07 9.24 8.22
C MET A 79 6.57 9.18 7.98
N GLY A 80 5.96 7.99 8.04
CA GLY A 80 4.50 7.82 7.95
C GLY A 80 3.76 8.55 9.06
N ILE A 81 4.18 8.39 10.31
CA ILE A 81 3.57 9.08 11.47
C ILE A 81 3.60 10.61 11.28
N HIS A 82 4.71 11.16 10.77
CA HIS A 82 4.86 12.60 10.57
C HIS A 82 4.04 13.15 9.40
N LYS A 83 3.89 12.38 8.31
CA LYS A 83 3.18 12.83 7.10
C LYS A 83 1.67 12.59 7.14
N ASP A 84 1.18 11.71 8.01
CA ASP A 84 -0.23 11.30 8.11
C ASP A 84 -0.90 11.77 9.43
N SER A 85 -0.37 12.87 10.01
CA SER A 85 -0.93 13.56 11.20
C SER A 85 -1.84 14.72 10.82
#